data_AF-A0A950CP55-F1
#
_entry.id   AF-A0A950CP55-F1
#
_cell.length_a   1.000
_cell.length_b   1.000
_cell.length_c   1.000
_cell.angle_alpha   90.00
_cell.angle_beta   90.00
_cell.angle_gamma   90.00
#
_symmetry.space_group_name_H-M   'P 1'
#
loop_
_entity.id
_entity.type
_entity.pdbx_description
1 polymer ?
#
loop_
_entity_poly.entity_id
_entity_poly.type
_entity_poly.pdbx_seq_one_letter_code
_entity_poly.pdbx_strand_id
1 'polypeptide(L)' 'MRSDGKIAGYWVPTEYAGPSHVAYGLIDFPTLASYESYRKKLAGDPEHKRNAEALERSGAIVSMERSFIERIEIKSATT' A
#
# COMPACT_ATOMS: atom_id res chain seq x y z
N MET A 1 0.56 -6.30 11.39
CA MET A 1 0.45 -4.89 10.89
C MET A 1 -1.02 -4.50 10.80
N ARG A 2 -1.48 -3.66 11.73
CA ARG A 2 -2.85 -3.13 11.72
C ARG A 2 -2.85 -1.82 10.96
N SER A 3 -3.58 -1.78 9.85
CA SER A 3 -3.85 -0.54 9.13
C SER A 3 -5.12 0.07 9.71
N ASP A 4 -5.05 1.33 10.15
CA ASP A 4 -6.24 2.12 10.50
C ASP A 4 -7.03 2.53 9.23
N GLY A 5 -6.46 2.33 8.04
CA GLY A 5 -7.15 2.43 6.75
C GLY A 5 -7.68 1.08 6.28
N LYS A 6 -8.67 1.11 5.37
CA LYS A 6 -9.29 -0.09 4.81
C LYS A 6 -8.36 -0.70 3.76
N ILE A 7 -7.78 -1.86 4.05
CA ILE A 7 -6.98 -2.61 3.07
C ILE A 7 -7.91 -3.05 1.93
N ALA A 8 -7.69 -2.51 0.73
CA ALA A 8 -8.41 -2.92 -0.46
C ALA A 8 -7.87 -4.26 -0.98
N GLY A 9 -6.57 -4.52 -0.80
CA GLY A 9 -5.95 -5.79 -1.13
C GLY A 9 -4.45 -5.68 -1.39
N TYR A 10 -3.88 -6.82 -1.77
CA TYR A 10 -2.52 -6.94 -2.29
C TYR A 10 -2.58 -7.69 -3.61
N TRP A 11 -1.81 -7.24 -4.60
CA TRP A 11 -1.77 -7.82 -5.94
C TRP A 11 -0.32 -7.98 -6.37
N VAL A 12 -0.07 -8.99 -7.17
CA VAL A 12 1.18 -9.16 -7.93
C VAL A 12 0.79 -9.32 -9.40
N PRO A 13 1.60 -8.84 -10.35
CA PRO A 13 1.40 -9.17 -11.75
C PRO A 13 1.38 -10.69 -11.94
N THR A 14 0.58 -11.16 -12.89
CA THR A 14 0.64 -12.56 -13.29
C THR A 14 1.97 -12.82 -13.98
N GLU A 15 2.40 -14.09 -13.99
CA GLU A 15 3.61 -14.51 -14.71
C GLU A 15 3.58 -14.16 -16.21
N TYR A 16 2.39 -14.01 -16.80
CA TYR A 16 2.19 -13.74 -18.22
C TYR A 16 2.13 -12.25 -18.56
N ALA A 17 1.76 -11.38 -17.60
CA ALA A 17 1.41 -9.99 -17.88
C ALA A 17 1.96 -9.03 -16.82
N GLY A 18 3.27 -9.06 -16.61
CA GLY A 18 4.00 -8.01 -15.90
C GLY A 18 5.25 -8.49 -15.19
N PRO A 19 5.92 -7.58 -14.47
CA PRO A 19 7.16 -7.88 -13.77
C PRO A 19 6.90 -8.78 -12.55
N SER A 20 7.67 -9.86 -12.43
CA SER A 20 7.60 -10.80 -11.29
C SER A 20 8.21 -10.26 -9.99
N HIS A 21 8.85 -9.09 -10.04
CA HIS A 21 9.56 -8.46 -8.92
C HIS A 21 8.81 -7.24 -8.36
N VAL A 22 7.53 -7.08 -8.68
CA VAL A 22 6.69 -5.98 -8.20
C VAL A 22 5.48 -6.52 -7.47
N ALA A 23 5.11 -5.86 -6.37
CA ALA A 23 3.87 -6.10 -5.66
C ALA A 23 3.18 -4.77 -5.38
N TYR A 24 1.85 -4.79 -5.40
CA TYR A 24 1.01 -3.64 -5.12
C TYR A 24 0.20 -3.89 -3.85
N GLY A 25 0.13 -2.88 -2.99
CA GLY A 25 -0.78 -2.86 -1.85
C GLY A 25 -1.59 -1.58 -1.89
N LEU A 26 -2.91 -1.71 -1.81
CA LEU A 26 -3.81 -0.56 -1.80
C LEU A 26 -4.54 -0.48 -0.46
N ILE A 27 -4.55 0.72 0.11
CA ILE A 27 -5.20 1.03 1.37
C ILE A 27 -6.03 2.29 1.16
N ASP A 28 -7.33 2.18 1.37
CA ASP A 28 -8.27 3.29 1.30
C ASP A 28 -8.26 4.08 2.61
N PHE A 29 -8.07 5.39 2.48
CA PHE A 29 -8.22 6.35 3.57
C PHE A 29 -9.33 7.35 3.24
N PRO A 30 -10.17 7.73 4.21
CA PRO A 30 -11.24 8.71 3.96
C PRO A 30 -10.69 10.12 3.74
N THR A 31 -9.52 10.46 4.30
CA THR A 31 -8.86 11.76 4.16
C THR A 31 -7.33 11.62 4.25
N LEU A 32 -6.59 12.60 3.70
CA LEU A 32 -5.14 12.68 3.87
C LEU A 32 -4.72 12.81 5.34
N ALA A 33 -5.50 13.52 6.16
CA ALA A 33 -5.26 13.62 7.61
C ALA A 33 -5.35 12.26 8.34
N SER A 34 -6.23 11.36 7.86
CA SER A 34 -6.34 10.00 8.37
C SER A 34 -5.10 9.17 8.00
N TYR A 35 -4.61 9.32 6.76
CA TYR A 35 -3.35 8.71 6.33
C TYR A 35 -2.16 9.21 7.15
N GLU A 36 -2.03 10.51 7.39
CA GLU A 36 -0.94 11.08 8.20
C GLU A 36 -0.95 10.56 9.64
N SER A 37 -2.15 10.51 10.25
CA SER A 37 -2.32 9.95 11.60
C SER A 37 -1.92 8.48 11.65
N TYR A 38 -2.32 7.70 10.65
CA TYR A 38 -1.89 6.31 10.48
C TYR A 38 -0.37 6.20 10.35
N ARG A 39 0.28 7.02 9.52
CA ARG A 39 1.74 7.00 9.35
C ARG A 39 2.49 7.33 10.65
N LYS A 40 1.98 8.28 11.44
CA LYS A 40 2.55 8.62 12.76
C LYS A 40 2.48 7.43 13.72
N LYS A 41 1.32 6.75 13.80
CA LYS A 41 1.16 5.56 14.64
C LYS A 41 2.05 4.40 14.17
N LEU A 42 2.07 4.15 12.86
CA LEU A 42 2.85 3.07 12.25
C LEU A 42 4.35 3.25 12.50
N ALA A 43 4.87 4.49 12.46
CA ALA A 43 6.26 4.79 12.78
C ALA A 43 6.62 4.48 14.26
N GLY A 44 5.64 4.49 15.16
CA GLY A 44 5.81 4.16 16.58
C GLY A 44 5.58 2.68 16.91
N ASP A 45 4.96 1.90 16.02
CA ASP A 45 4.54 0.52 16.29
C ASP A 45 5.76 -0.44 16.36
N PRO A 46 6.02 -1.10 17.51
CA PRO A 46 7.13 -2.03 17.66
C PRO A 46 7.05 -3.25 16.72
N GLU A 47 5.84 -3.73 16.41
CA GLU A 47 5.64 -4.86 15.48
C GLU A 47 6.02 -4.41 14.06
N HIS A 48 5.61 -3.20 13.66
CA HIS A 48 5.97 -2.64 12.37
C HIS A 48 7.48 -2.46 12.22
N LYS A 49 8.17 -1.90 13.23
CA LYS A 49 9.63 -1.74 13.21
C LYS A 49 10.34 -3.08 13.05
N ARG A 50 9.94 -4.10 13.84
CA ARG A 50 10.54 -5.43 13.76
C ARG A 50 10.38 -6.06 12.36
N ASN A 51 9.21 -5.88 11.75
CA ASN A 51 8.97 -6.35 10.38
C ASN A 51 9.76 -5.56 9.34
N ALA A 52 9.87 -4.24 9.48
CA ALA A 52 10.66 -3.39 8.60
C ALA A 52 12.14 -3.77 8.63
N GLU A 53 12.72 -3.98 9.82
CA GLU A 53 14.10 -4.44 9.97
C GLU A 53 14.32 -5.84 9.38
N ALA A 54 13.36 -6.76 9.55
CA ALA A 54 13.46 -8.09 8.94
C ALA A 54 13.40 -8.03 7.41
N LEU A 55 12.59 -7.13 6.86
CA LEU A 55 12.47 -6.88 5.43
C LEU A 55 13.73 -6.22 4.86
N GLU A 56 14.33 -5.28 5.60
CA GLU A 56 15.60 -4.64 5.21
C GLU A 56 16.74 -5.67 5.20
N ARG A 57 16.85 -6.49 6.25
CA ARG A 57 17.88 -7.55 6.34
C ARG A 57 17.74 -8.63 5.27
N SER A 58 16.55 -8.87 4.74
CA SER A 58 16.37 -9.88 3.69
C SER A 58 16.90 -9.44 2.33
N GLY A 59 17.08 -8.13 2.12
CA GLY A 59 17.44 -7.57 0.81
C GLY A 59 16.36 -7.77 -0.26
N ALA A 60 15.15 -8.19 0.11
CA ALA A 60 14.09 -8.51 -0.84
C ALA A 60 13.45 -7.26 -1.49
N ILE A 61 13.57 -6.10 -0.85
CA ILE A 61 13.03 -4.83 -1.36
C ILE A 61 14.15 -4.01 -1.99
N VAL A 62 14.13 -3.92 -3.31
CA VAL A 62 15.02 -3.03 -4.08
C VAL A 62 14.51 -1.59 -4.06
N SER A 63 13.20 -1.40 -4.19
CA SER A 63 12.55 -0.08 -4.12
C SER A 63 11.14 -0.20 -3.55
N MET A 64 10.63 0.89 -2.97
CA MET A 64 9.26 0.97 -2.49
C MET A 64 8.71 2.36 -2.75
N GLU A 65 7.79 2.44 -3.71
CA GLU A 65 7.13 3.67 -4.10
C GLU A 65 5.73 3.77 -3.48
N ARG A 66 5.27 5.00 -3.25
CA ARG A 66 3.94 5.28 -2.72
C ARG A 66 3.36 6.50 -3.42
N SER A 67 2.13 6.37 -3.86
CA SER A 67 1.38 7.42 -4.52
C SER A 67 -0.03 7.48 -3.94
N PHE A 68 -0.62 8.67 -3.94
CA PHE A 68 -2.05 8.82 -3.72
C PHE A 68 -2.75 8.70 -5.06
N ILE A 69 -3.79 7.85 -5.10
CA ILE A 69 -4.62 7.67 -6.29
C ILE A 69 -6.07 7.94 -5.90
N GLU A 70 -6.82 8.49 -6.85
CA GLU A 70 -8.24 8.76 -6.69
C GLU A 70 -9.05 7.80 -7.57
N ARG A 71 -10.15 7.27 -7.03
CA ARG A 71 -11.09 6.46 -7.80
C ARG A 71 -11.95 7.40 -8.64
N ILE A 72 -11.78 7.35 -9.96
CA ILE A 72 -12.63 8.08 -10.89
C ILE A 72 -13.90 7.27 -11.16
N GLU A 73 -15.06 7.87 -10.94
CA GLU A 73 -16.33 7.30 -11.40
C GLU A 73 -16.43 7.46 -12.92
N ILE A 74 -16.59 6.34 -13.63
CA ILE A 74 -16.89 6.38 -15.05
C ILE A 74 -18.37 6.73 -15.18
N LYS A 75 -18.67 7.94 -15.64
CA LYS A 75 -20.03 8.32 -16.01
C LYS A 75 -20.43 7.53 -17.25
N SER A 76 -21.38 6.61 -17.12
CA SER A 76 -22.00 5.94 -18.26
C SER A 76 -22.60 7.01 -19.18
N ALA A 77 -22.25 6.98 -20.47
CA ALA A 77 -22.87 7.86 -21.45
C ALA A 77 -24.38 7.53 -21.51
N THR A 78 -25.22 8.52 -21.25
CA THR A 78 -26.66 8.43 -21.48
C THR A 78 -26.88 8.36 -22.99
N THR A 79 -27.40 7.21 -23.44
CA THR A 79 -27.90 7.00 -24.81
C THR A 79 -29.04 7.95 -25.15
#